data_AF-A0A151JR97-F1
#
_entry.id   AF-A0A151JR97-F1
#
_cell.length_a   1.000
_cell.length_b   1.000
_cell.length_c   1.000
_cell.angle_alpha   90.00
_cell.angle_beta   90.00
_cell.angle_gamma   90.00
#
_symmetry.space_group_name_H-M   'P 1'
#
loop_
_entity.id
_entity.type
_entity.pdbx_description
1 polymer ?
#
loop_
_entity_poly.entity_id
_entity_poly.type
_entity_poly.pdbx_seq_one_letter_code
_entity_poly.pdbx_strand_id
1 'polypeptide(L)'
;MINFLDVTIRVEEGCVKIDNYKKPTNSRRYLSYKSHHPDEHKKDVIISQFDRILFLSHPDYHRRNIKNLINVLLLNGYPLNIIFSTINYRIKTLSKRKNLYKNKNNVNKEIEDSNLIIKKYFTIPYIQNISEKFKRIADKNNYKLTYKPINTLTSVIKLGKDKLEKMESSQVVYKINCTNCDSTYVDQTKRKLGTRIKEHKADIKKTKDTRSVVSDHQVKLGHNLDWENIQILDTELFFHKRLTSQMICIKRQINGMNKQTDTEKFPEPYFPLLNILNITASLSTCLRCI
;
A
#
# COMPACT_ATOMS: atom_id res chain seq x y z
N MET A 1 13.16 8.41 38.65
CA MET A 1 13.06 7.57 37.45
C MET A 1 11.80 7.96 36.70
N ILE A 2 11.90 8.30 35.40
CA ILE A 2 10.76 8.73 34.59
C ILE A 2 10.68 7.86 33.34
N ASN A 3 9.48 7.38 33.01
CA ASN A 3 9.22 6.66 31.76
C ASN A 3 8.65 7.62 30.73
N PHE A 4 9.27 7.71 29.56
CA PHE A 4 8.80 8.55 28.46
C PHE A 4 8.92 7.80 27.14
N LEU A 5 7.79 7.66 26.42
CA LEU A 5 7.69 6.87 25.19
C LEU A 5 8.26 5.46 25.36
N ASP A 6 9.43 5.23 24.78
CA ASP A 6 10.12 3.94 24.71
C ASP A 6 11.41 3.91 25.56
N VAL A 7 11.61 4.88 26.45
CA VAL A 7 12.78 4.94 27.32
C VAL A 7 12.42 5.19 28.79
N THR A 8 13.25 4.64 29.68
CA THR A 8 13.27 4.93 31.10
C THR A 8 14.51 5.78 31.38
N ILE A 9 14.30 6.97 31.93
CA ILE A 9 15.35 7.93 32.24
C ILE A 9 15.62 7.88 33.75
N ARG A 10 16.89 7.71 34.11
CA ARG A 10 17.41 7.70 35.48
C ARG A 10 18.53 8.73 35.59
N VAL A 11 18.61 9.39 36.73
CA VAL A 11 19.73 10.26 37.08
C VAL A 11 20.48 9.55 38.20
N GLU A 12 21.72 9.15 37.93
CA GLU A 12 22.60 8.43 38.85
C GLU A 12 23.90 9.25 38.93
N GLU A 13 24.30 9.67 40.13
CA GLU A 13 25.55 10.43 40.35
C GLU A 13 25.69 11.69 39.46
N GLY A 14 24.58 12.37 39.18
CA GLY A 14 24.55 13.53 38.28
C GLY A 14 24.61 13.20 36.79
N CYS A 15 24.73 11.93 36.41
CA CYS A 15 24.69 11.46 35.04
C CYS A 15 23.30 10.93 34.66
N VAL A 16 22.86 11.24 33.43
CA VAL A 16 21.61 10.69 32.88
C VAL A 16 21.88 9.33 32.26
N LYS A 17 21.30 8.28 32.83
CA LYS A 17 21.28 6.94 32.24
C LYS A 17 19.91 6.64 31.66
N ILE A 18 19.90 6.22 30.40
CA ILE A 18 18.69 5.89 29.66
C ILE A 18 18.64 4.39 29.43
N ASP A 19 17.49 3.77 29.64
CA ASP A 19 17.23 2.36 29.34
C ASP A 19 16.01 2.22 28.43
N ASN A 20 15.89 1.09 27.74
CA ASN A 20 14.73 0.80 26.90
C ASN A 20 13.52 0.47 27.78
N TYR A 21 12.45 1.26 27.63
CA TYR A 21 11.18 1.03 28.30
C TYR A 21 10.18 0.35 27.37
N LYS A 22 9.38 -0.55 27.94
CA LYS A 22 8.19 -1.10 27.29
C LYS A 22 7.01 -0.95 28.24
N LYS A 23 5.89 -0.44 27.71
CA LYS A 23 4.65 -0.31 28.48
C LYS A 23 4.18 -1.69 29.00
N PRO A 24 3.50 -1.76 30.15
CA PRO A 24 2.96 -3.01 30.69
C PRO A 24 2.06 -3.76 29.70
N THR A 25 1.37 -3.03 28.82
CA THR A 25 0.49 -3.57 27.77
C THR A 25 1.23 -4.07 26.53
N ASN A 26 2.57 -4.09 26.53
CA ASN A 26 3.35 -4.55 25.38
C ASN A 26 3.16 -6.05 25.13
N SER A 27 2.57 -6.38 23.98
CA SER A 27 2.34 -7.77 23.54
C SER A 27 3.60 -8.53 23.13
N ARG A 28 4.75 -7.84 22.99
CA ARG A 28 6.01 -8.39 22.45
C ARG A 28 5.87 -8.99 21.04
N ARG A 29 4.87 -8.53 20.28
CA ARG A 29 4.64 -8.95 18.89
C ARG A 29 5.38 -8.04 17.93
N TYR A 30 6.16 -8.65 17.06
CA TYR A 30 6.75 -8.04 15.87
C TYR A 30 6.19 -8.71 14.62
N LEU A 31 6.64 -8.27 13.45
CA LEU A 31 6.37 -8.97 12.19
C LEU A 31 6.78 -10.44 12.33
N SER A 32 5.87 -11.38 12.12
CA SER A 32 6.24 -12.80 12.19
C SER A 32 7.21 -13.16 11.07
N TYR A 33 8.23 -13.97 11.37
CA TYR A 33 9.17 -14.44 10.35
C TYR A 33 8.48 -15.30 9.27
N LYS A 34 7.40 -15.99 9.63
CA LYS A 34 6.58 -16.80 8.71
C LYS A 34 5.60 -15.96 7.87
N SER A 35 5.54 -14.65 8.07
CA SER A 35 4.66 -13.80 7.29
C SER A 35 5.14 -13.68 5.83
N HIS A 36 4.19 -13.48 4.92
CA HIS A 36 4.43 -13.23 3.50
C HIS A 36 4.90 -11.79 3.28
N HIS A 37 6.09 -11.48 3.79
CA HIS A 37 6.78 -10.22 3.61
C HIS A 37 8.18 -10.46 3.06
N PRO A 38 8.76 -9.48 2.33
CA PRO A 38 10.15 -9.55 1.90
C PRO A 38 11.10 -9.78 3.08
N ASP A 39 12.19 -10.51 2.82
CA ASP A 39 13.22 -10.75 3.83
C ASP A 39 13.88 -9.47 4.32
N GLU A 40 13.98 -8.45 3.46
CA GLU A 40 14.48 -7.13 3.83
C GLU A 40 13.65 -6.54 4.98
N HIS A 41 12.31 -6.58 4.90
CA HIS A 41 11.45 -6.07 5.97
C HIS A 41 11.60 -6.87 7.27
N LYS A 42 11.79 -8.19 7.17
CA LYS A 42 12.03 -9.05 8.34
C LYS A 42 13.36 -8.71 9.01
N LYS A 43 14.43 -8.50 8.23
CA LYS A 43 15.75 -8.06 8.73
C LYS A 43 15.70 -6.66 9.32
N ASP A 44 14.92 -5.76 8.73
CA ASP A 44 14.75 -4.39 9.22
C ASP A 44 14.11 -4.33 10.62
N VAL A 45 13.25 -5.28 10.98
CA VAL A 45 12.76 -5.41 12.37
C VAL A 45 13.91 -5.66 13.34
N ILE A 46 14.87 -6.52 12.98
CA ILE A 46 16.04 -6.80 13.82
C ILE A 46 16.92 -5.55 13.91
N ILE A 47 17.22 -4.93 12.76
CA ILE A 47 18.09 -3.75 12.66
C ILE A 47 17.52 -2.59 13.47
N SER A 48 16.25 -2.25 13.24
CA SER A 48 15.60 -1.12 13.92
C SER A 48 15.55 -1.30 15.43
N GLN A 49 15.24 -2.51 15.90
CA GLN A 49 15.22 -2.78 17.34
C GLN A 49 16.60 -2.82 17.97
N PHE A 50 17.60 -3.33 17.26
CA PHE A 50 18.99 -3.33 17.70
C PHE A 50 19.56 -1.91 17.75
N ASP A 51 19.33 -1.10 16.71
CA ASP A 51 19.74 0.30 16.66
C ASP A 51 19.16 1.11 17.83
N ARG A 52 17.90 0.86 18.19
CA ARG A 52 17.29 1.51 19.36
C ARG A 52 18.02 1.18 20.65
N ILE A 53 18.50 -0.05 20.83
CA ILE A 53 19.32 -0.40 21.99
C ILE A 53 20.63 0.40 21.95
N LEU A 54 21.33 0.39 20.82
CA LEU A 54 22.63 1.01 20.70
C LEU A 54 22.61 2.54 20.86
N PHE A 55 21.61 3.20 20.29
CA PHE A 55 21.55 4.67 20.21
C PHE A 55 20.75 5.32 21.34
N LEU A 56 19.80 4.60 21.95
CA LEU A 56 18.93 5.18 22.98
C LEU A 56 19.26 4.70 24.39
N SER A 57 19.87 3.53 24.57
CA SER A 57 20.19 3.01 25.91
C SER A 57 21.66 3.19 26.28
N HIS A 58 21.93 3.39 27.56
CA HIS A 58 23.26 3.47 28.14
C HIS A 58 23.98 2.11 27.99
N PRO A 59 25.30 2.07 27.71
CA PRO A 59 26.05 0.83 27.48
C PRO A 59 25.87 -0.25 28.55
N ASP A 60 25.75 0.14 29.82
CA ASP A 60 25.49 -0.76 30.97
C ASP A 60 24.28 -1.68 30.73
N TYR A 61 23.27 -1.19 30.00
CA TYR A 61 22.03 -1.93 29.76
C TYR A 61 22.03 -2.72 28.44
N HIS A 62 23.03 -2.55 27.57
CA HIS A 62 23.04 -3.15 26.23
C HIS A 62 22.97 -4.67 26.28
N ARG A 63 23.80 -5.31 27.13
CA ARG A 63 23.84 -6.78 27.25
C ARG A 63 22.47 -7.36 27.60
N ARG A 64 21.79 -6.76 28.59
CA ARG A 64 20.44 -7.17 29.01
C ARG A 64 19.42 -6.94 27.89
N ASN A 65 19.46 -5.77 27.26
CA ASN A 65 18.50 -5.40 26.22
C ASN A 65 18.65 -6.23 24.94
N ILE A 66 19.88 -6.60 24.57
CA ILE A 66 20.15 -7.49 23.43
C ILE A 66 19.62 -8.90 23.74
N LYS A 67 19.86 -9.43 24.95
CA LYS A 67 19.30 -10.74 25.36
C LYS A 67 17.77 -10.74 25.28
N ASN A 68 17.14 -9.67 25.77
CA ASN A 68 15.68 -9.49 25.68
C ASN A 68 15.20 -9.42 24.23
N LEU A 69 15.90 -8.69 23.36
CA LEU A 69 15.58 -8.61 21.93
C LEU A 69 15.62 -9.99 21.27
N ILE A 70 16.68 -10.77 21.50
CA ILE A 70 16.83 -12.12 20.93
C ILE A 70 15.66 -13.01 21.38
N ASN A 71 15.33 -13.01 22.68
CA ASN A 71 14.20 -13.79 23.20
C ASN A 71 12.88 -13.39 22.52
N VAL A 72 12.62 -12.10 22.34
CA VAL A 72 11.39 -11.64 21.68
C VAL A 72 11.38 -12.02 20.20
N LEU A 73 12.50 -11.92 19.48
CA LEU A 73 12.59 -12.34 18.08
C LEU A 73 12.34 -13.84 17.91
N LEU A 74 12.87 -14.67 18.81
CA LEU A 74 12.59 -16.12 18.83
C LEU A 74 11.11 -16.42 19.01
N LEU A 75 10.43 -15.72 19.92
CA LEU A 75 8.97 -15.84 20.10
C LEU A 75 8.18 -15.43 18.85
N ASN A 76 8.74 -14.59 17.99
CA ASN A 76 8.14 -14.19 16.70
C ASN A 76 8.58 -15.10 15.52
N GLY A 77 9.31 -16.19 15.81
CA GLY A 77 9.68 -17.23 14.86
C GLY A 77 10.95 -16.96 14.06
N TYR A 78 11.76 -15.97 14.45
CA TYR A 78 13.00 -15.65 13.75
C TYR A 78 14.09 -16.71 14.02
N PRO A 79 14.72 -17.28 12.98
CA PRO A 79 15.83 -18.21 13.13
C PRO A 79 17.07 -17.54 13.75
N LEU A 80 17.77 -18.25 14.65
CA LEU A 80 18.97 -17.73 15.33
C LEU A 80 20.07 -17.27 14.36
N ASN A 81 20.32 -18.06 13.29
CA ASN A 81 21.31 -17.71 12.28
C ASN A 81 20.98 -16.37 11.60
N ILE A 82 19.70 -16.09 11.32
CA ILE A 82 19.26 -14.81 10.73
C ILE A 82 19.43 -13.68 11.73
N ILE A 83 19.06 -13.89 13.00
CA ILE A 83 19.22 -12.89 14.07
C ILE A 83 20.69 -12.48 14.19
N PHE A 84 21.58 -13.45 14.41
CA PHE A 84 23.00 -13.17 14.63
C PHE A 84 23.69 -12.62 13.38
N SER A 85 23.42 -13.18 12.20
CA SER A 85 24.01 -12.66 10.95
C SER A 85 23.60 -11.20 10.70
N THR A 86 22.34 -10.85 10.96
CA THR A 86 21.83 -9.48 10.78
C THR A 86 22.44 -8.50 11.78
N ILE A 87 22.53 -8.89 13.07
CA ILE A 87 23.18 -8.08 14.11
C ILE A 87 24.65 -7.86 13.76
N ASN A 88 25.38 -8.93 13.42
CA ASN A 88 26.81 -8.85 13.07
C ASN A 88 27.04 -7.97 11.82
N TYR A 89 26.18 -8.11 10.81
CA TYR A 89 26.19 -7.24 9.64
C TYR A 89 25.97 -5.77 10.03
N ARG A 90 25.00 -5.49 10.92
CA ARG A 90 24.71 -4.14 11.38
C ARG A 90 25.88 -3.53 12.15
N ILE A 91 26.50 -4.29 13.06
CA ILE A 91 27.71 -3.87 13.80
C ILE A 91 28.82 -3.49 12.82
N LYS A 92 29.16 -4.37 11.87
CA LYS A 92 30.18 -4.09 10.85
C LYS A 92 29.87 -2.82 10.04
N THR A 93 28.61 -2.61 9.70
CA THR A 93 28.15 -1.43 8.95
C THR A 93 28.32 -0.14 9.77
N LEU A 94 27.98 -0.16 11.06
CA LEU A 94 28.15 0.97 11.96
C LEU A 94 29.63 1.28 12.23
N SER A 95 30.48 0.26 12.38
CA SER A 95 31.93 0.43 12.53
C SER A 95 32.56 1.11 11.31
N LYS A 96 32.15 0.74 10.09
CA LYS A 96 32.64 1.38 8.86
C LYS A 96 32.25 2.86 8.77
N ARG A 97 31.06 3.24 9.26
CA ARG A 97 30.61 4.64 9.28
C ARG A 97 31.48 5.54 10.16
N LYS A 98 32.03 5.01 11.25
CA LYS A 98 32.97 5.76 12.10
C LYS A 98 34.26 6.15 11.34
N ASN A 99 34.67 5.35 10.35
CA ASN A 99 35.85 5.61 9.53
C ASN A 99 35.58 6.59 8.37
N LEU A 100 34.32 6.79 7.96
CA LEU A 100 33.97 7.74 6.88
C LEU A 100 34.17 9.20 7.28
N TYR A 101 33.96 9.55 8.55
CA TYR A 101 34.24 10.91 9.05
C TYR A 101 35.75 11.20 9.22
N LYS A 102 36.60 10.17 9.30
CA LYS A 102 38.06 10.32 9.29
C LYS A 102 38.64 10.49 7.87
N ASN A 103 37.99 9.92 6.86
CA ASN A 103 38.46 9.95 5.46
C ASN A 103 37.89 11.11 4.62
N LYS A 104 37.26 12.11 5.24
CA LYS A 104 36.58 13.20 4.52
C LYS A 104 37.51 14.15 3.76
N ASN A 105 38.83 14.05 3.96
CA ASN A 105 39.79 14.90 3.25
C ASN A 105 40.17 14.40 1.84
N ASN A 106 39.77 13.18 1.42
CA ASN A 106 40.19 12.59 0.14
C ASN A 106 39.06 12.19 -0.83
N VAL A 107 37.80 12.56 -0.59
CA VAL A 107 36.64 12.05 -1.37
C VAL A 107 36.09 13.04 -2.41
N ASN A 108 36.75 14.20 -2.62
CA ASN A 108 36.29 15.20 -3.60
C ASN A 108 36.72 14.90 -5.05
N LYS A 109 37.13 13.67 -5.41
CA LYS A 109 37.70 13.38 -6.75
C LYS A 109 37.05 12.25 -7.57
N GLU A 110 35.92 11.68 -7.14
CA GLU A 110 35.30 10.55 -7.86
C GLU A 110 33.77 10.70 -8.11
N ILE A 111 33.25 11.93 -8.21
CA ILE A 111 31.80 12.16 -8.45
C ILE A 111 31.47 12.55 -9.90
N GLU A 112 32.45 12.80 -10.77
CA GLU A 112 32.14 13.38 -12.08
C GLU A 112 31.82 12.42 -13.23
N ASP A 113 32.01 11.09 -13.13
CA ASP A 113 31.87 10.20 -14.30
C ASP A 113 30.95 8.97 -14.13
N SER A 114 29.77 9.16 -13.54
CA SER A 114 28.70 8.17 -13.76
C SER A 114 27.42 8.87 -14.18
N ASN A 115 27.14 8.78 -15.49
CA ASN A 115 25.83 8.96 -16.10
C ASN A 115 24.74 8.64 -15.07
N LEU A 116 24.04 9.67 -14.58
CA LEU A 116 22.90 9.55 -13.68
C LEU A 116 21.76 8.87 -14.45
N ILE A 117 21.87 7.56 -14.65
CA ILE A 117 20.79 6.73 -15.16
C ILE A 117 19.69 6.86 -14.11
N ILE A 118 18.69 7.69 -14.42
CA ILE A 118 17.49 7.84 -13.60
C ILE A 118 16.81 6.47 -13.59
N LYS A 119 17.10 5.67 -12.57
CA LYS A 119 16.47 4.37 -12.38
C LYS A 119 14.98 4.60 -12.14
N LYS A 120 14.15 4.14 -13.07
CA LYS A 120 12.69 4.19 -12.93
C LYS A 120 12.27 3.24 -11.81
N TYR A 121 11.40 3.70 -10.93
CA TYR A 121 10.90 2.92 -9.79
C TYR A 121 9.57 2.28 -10.14
N PHE A 122 9.39 1.04 -9.69
CA PHE A 122 8.14 0.31 -9.80
C PHE A 122 7.80 -0.37 -8.48
N THR A 123 6.54 -0.31 -8.06
CA THR A 123 6.09 -0.92 -6.80
C THR A 123 5.09 -2.02 -7.08
N ILE A 124 5.35 -3.22 -6.55
CA ILE A 124 4.44 -4.37 -6.68
C ILE A 124 4.01 -4.89 -5.31
N PRO A 125 2.85 -5.56 -5.21
CA PRO A 125 2.54 -6.38 -4.05
C PRO A 125 3.60 -7.47 -3.90
N TYR A 126 4.01 -7.74 -2.66
CA TYR A 126 4.89 -8.87 -2.40
C TYR A 126 4.12 -10.19 -2.43
N ILE A 127 4.53 -11.08 -3.34
CA ILE A 127 4.06 -12.45 -3.47
C ILE A 127 5.30 -13.34 -3.45
N GLN A 128 5.43 -14.15 -2.40
CA GLN A 128 6.57 -15.01 -2.20
C GLN A 128 6.81 -15.91 -3.43
N ASN A 129 8.09 -16.06 -3.82
CA ASN A 129 8.59 -16.80 -4.98
C ASN A 129 8.32 -16.14 -6.35
N ILE A 130 7.34 -15.26 -6.47
CA ILE A 130 7.01 -14.56 -7.73
C ILE A 130 7.74 -13.21 -7.76
N SER A 131 7.62 -12.43 -6.70
CA SER A 131 8.18 -11.08 -6.60
C SER A 131 9.71 -11.04 -6.68
N GLU A 132 10.40 -12.08 -6.23
CA GLU A 132 11.86 -12.22 -6.33
C GLU A 132 12.30 -12.53 -7.76
N LYS A 133 11.57 -13.43 -8.44
CA LYS A 133 11.81 -13.73 -9.86
C LYS A 133 11.58 -12.49 -10.72
N PHE A 134 10.51 -11.74 -10.41
CA PHE A 134 10.21 -10.49 -11.09
C PHE A 134 11.26 -9.41 -10.83
N LYS A 135 11.77 -9.27 -9.59
CA LYS A 135 12.89 -8.37 -9.25
C LYS A 135 14.08 -8.59 -10.16
N ARG A 136 14.47 -9.86 -10.35
CA ARG A 136 15.60 -10.23 -11.22
C ARG A 136 15.38 -9.79 -12.68
N ILE A 137 14.14 -9.81 -13.16
CA ILE A 137 13.78 -9.35 -14.52
C ILE A 137 13.78 -7.82 -14.58
N ALA A 138 13.20 -7.15 -13.59
CA ALA A 138 13.15 -5.70 -13.51
C ALA A 138 14.56 -5.07 -13.44
N ASP A 139 15.44 -5.63 -12.60
CA ASP A 139 16.81 -5.16 -12.43
C ASP A 139 17.61 -5.25 -13.75
N LYS A 140 17.41 -6.31 -14.55
CA LYS A 140 18.02 -6.45 -15.89
C LYS A 140 17.58 -5.38 -16.88
N ASN A 141 16.39 -4.82 -16.68
CA ASN A 141 15.80 -3.79 -17.53
C ASN A 141 15.99 -2.37 -16.94
N ASN A 142 16.91 -2.19 -16.00
CA ASN A 142 17.20 -0.92 -15.33
C ASN A 142 16.03 -0.33 -14.52
N TYR A 143 15.09 -1.16 -14.08
CA TYR A 143 14.02 -0.77 -13.16
C TYR A 143 14.37 -1.14 -11.73
N LYS A 144 14.14 -0.21 -10.79
CA LYS A 144 14.26 -0.49 -9.37
C LYS A 144 12.91 -0.90 -8.80
N LEU A 145 12.82 -2.17 -8.41
CA LEU A 145 11.61 -2.73 -7.84
C LEU A 145 11.51 -2.48 -6.33
N THR A 146 10.36 -2.06 -5.85
CA THR A 146 10.00 -1.98 -4.43
C THR A 146 8.77 -2.80 -4.13
N TYR A 147 8.66 -3.28 -2.89
CA TYR A 147 7.60 -4.17 -2.47
C TYR A 147 6.60 -3.46 -1.55
N LYS A 148 5.32 -3.65 -1.84
CA LYS A 148 4.21 -3.23 -0.99
C LYS A 148 3.64 -4.45 -0.25
N PRO A 149 3.63 -4.46 1.09
CA PRO A 149 2.94 -5.49 1.85
C PRO A 149 1.43 -5.44 1.54
N ILE A 150 0.83 -6.61 1.33
CA ILE A 150 -0.62 -6.73 1.11
C ILE A 150 -1.38 -6.63 2.44
N ASN A 151 -0.81 -7.22 3.50
CA ASN A 151 -1.41 -7.28 4.83
C ASN A 151 -0.78 -6.22 5.74
N THR A 152 -1.24 -4.98 5.65
CA THR A 152 -0.80 -3.91 6.54
C THR A 152 -1.60 -3.92 7.86
N LEU A 153 -0.97 -3.54 8.98
CA LEU A 153 -1.69 -3.42 10.26
C LEU A 153 -2.89 -2.47 10.17
N THR A 154 -2.82 -1.46 9.31
CA THR A 154 -3.91 -0.50 9.06
C THR A 154 -5.17 -1.13 8.44
N SER A 155 -5.06 -2.29 7.78
CA SER A 155 -6.25 -2.98 7.26
C SER A 155 -7.05 -3.65 8.38
N VAL A 156 -6.36 -4.11 9.43
CA VAL A 156 -6.94 -4.78 10.60
C VAL A 156 -7.32 -3.77 11.69
N ILE A 157 -6.40 -2.86 12.00
CA ILE A 157 -6.54 -1.83 13.02
C ILE A 157 -6.94 -0.54 12.33
N LYS A 158 -8.25 -0.34 12.18
CA LYS A 158 -8.81 0.93 11.71
C LYS A 158 -8.88 1.91 12.87
N LEU A 159 -8.64 3.19 12.57
CA LEU A 159 -8.61 4.29 13.56
C LEU A 159 -9.98 4.60 14.23
N GLY A 160 -10.95 3.68 14.19
CA GLY A 160 -12.28 3.89 14.79
C GLY A 160 -13.01 5.13 14.29
N LYS A 161 -12.67 5.64 13.10
CA LYS A 161 -13.35 6.80 12.50
C LYS A 161 -14.77 6.42 12.09
N ASP A 162 -15.67 7.39 12.19
CA ASP A 162 -17.05 7.23 11.73
C ASP A 162 -17.10 6.84 10.26
N LYS A 163 -17.98 5.89 9.95
CA LYS A 163 -18.19 5.45 8.57
C LYS A 163 -18.92 6.56 7.82
N LEU A 164 -18.31 7.04 6.74
CA LEU A 164 -18.97 7.98 5.85
C LEU A 164 -20.18 7.33 5.17
N GLU A 165 -21.27 8.09 5.05
CA GLU A 165 -22.39 7.71 4.22
C GLU A 165 -21.97 7.52 2.76
N LYS A 166 -22.69 6.64 2.07
CA LYS A 166 -22.35 6.25 0.70
C LYS A 166 -22.36 7.43 -0.28
N MET A 167 -23.35 8.31 -0.15
CA MET A 167 -23.48 9.49 -1.03
C MET A 167 -22.43 10.56 -0.76
N GLU A 168 -21.86 10.57 0.44
CA GLU A 168 -20.78 11.48 0.86
C GLU A 168 -19.39 10.96 0.46
N SER A 169 -19.30 9.73 -0.04
CA SER A 169 -18.07 9.15 -0.54
C SER A 169 -17.58 9.87 -1.79
N SER A 170 -16.28 10.13 -1.88
CA SER A 170 -15.61 10.77 -3.02
C SER A 170 -14.54 9.86 -3.61
N GLN A 171 -14.10 10.15 -4.84
CA GLN A 171 -13.01 9.41 -5.49
C GLN A 171 -13.36 7.92 -5.69
N VAL A 172 -14.59 7.67 -6.11
CA VAL A 172 -15.17 6.33 -6.26
C VAL A 172 -15.44 5.97 -7.72
N VAL A 173 -15.36 4.67 -8.01
CA VAL A 173 -15.98 4.06 -9.19
C VAL A 173 -17.31 3.49 -8.75
N TYR A 174 -18.39 3.86 -9.43
CA TYR A 174 -19.74 3.45 -9.07
C TYR A 174 -20.47 2.81 -10.23
N LYS A 175 -21.51 2.03 -9.91
CA LYS A 175 -22.38 1.32 -10.83
C LYS A 175 -23.84 1.67 -10.56
N ILE A 176 -24.60 1.89 -11.61
CA ILE A 176 -26.05 2.09 -11.59
C ILE A 176 -26.69 0.97 -12.42
N ASN A 177 -27.73 0.34 -11.90
CA ASN A 177 -28.49 -0.67 -12.62
C ASN A 177 -29.74 -0.05 -13.24
N CYS A 178 -30.19 -0.59 -14.37
CA CYS A 178 -31.55 -0.39 -14.85
C CYS A 178 -32.50 -1.29 -14.04
N THR A 179 -33.70 -0.79 -13.72
CA THR A 179 -34.73 -1.58 -13.05
C THR A 179 -35.56 -2.40 -14.02
N ASN A 180 -35.58 -2.02 -15.31
CA ASN A 180 -36.37 -2.65 -16.34
C ASN A 180 -35.61 -3.67 -17.23
N CYS A 181 -34.28 -3.72 -17.14
CA CYS A 181 -33.46 -4.65 -17.93
C CYS A 181 -32.10 -4.87 -17.26
N ASP A 182 -31.34 -5.85 -17.73
CA ASP A 182 -30.04 -6.22 -17.16
C ASP A 182 -28.90 -5.25 -17.49
N SER A 183 -29.21 -4.11 -18.13
CA SER A 183 -28.20 -3.11 -18.50
C SER A 183 -27.69 -2.37 -17.27
N THR A 184 -26.40 -2.09 -17.27
CA THR A 184 -25.73 -1.39 -16.16
C THR A 184 -24.83 -0.28 -16.68
N TYR A 185 -24.66 0.77 -15.89
CA TYR A 185 -23.77 1.89 -16.18
C TYR A 185 -22.68 2.00 -15.12
N VAL A 186 -21.43 2.19 -15.54
CA VAL A 186 -20.29 2.36 -14.64
C VAL A 186 -19.56 3.65 -14.98
N ASP A 187 -19.25 4.45 -13.96
CA ASP A 187 -18.47 5.67 -14.12
C ASP A 187 -17.66 5.99 -12.86
N GLN A 188 -16.73 6.93 -12.94
CA GLN A 188 -15.97 7.43 -11.81
C GLN A 188 -16.36 8.85 -11.44
N THR A 189 -16.12 9.22 -10.19
CA THR A 189 -16.20 10.61 -9.76
C THR A 189 -15.08 10.96 -8.78
N LYS A 190 -14.43 12.11 -9.00
CA LYS A 190 -13.55 12.73 -8.01
C LYS A 190 -14.34 13.37 -6.86
N ARG A 191 -15.55 13.86 -7.15
CA ARG A 191 -16.43 14.56 -6.20
C ARG A 191 -17.28 13.59 -5.39
N LYS A 192 -18.09 14.11 -4.48
CA LYS A 192 -19.09 13.31 -3.75
C LYS A 192 -20.01 12.58 -4.73
N LEU A 193 -20.28 11.30 -4.45
CA LEU A 193 -21.14 10.46 -5.26
C LEU A 193 -22.53 11.08 -5.41
N GLY A 194 -23.11 11.58 -4.32
CA GLY A 194 -24.43 12.21 -4.33
C GLY A 194 -24.53 13.38 -5.30
N THR A 195 -23.47 14.18 -5.45
CA THR A 195 -23.44 15.27 -6.44
C THR A 195 -23.50 14.73 -7.87
N ARG A 196 -22.72 13.68 -8.18
CA ARG A 196 -22.71 13.07 -9.51
C ARG A 196 -24.07 12.43 -9.86
N ILE A 197 -24.72 11.81 -8.88
CA ILE A 197 -26.05 11.22 -9.07
C ILE A 197 -27.11 12.29 -9.32
N LYS A 198 -27.07 13.42 -8.60
CA LYS A 198 -27.97 14.56 -8.84
C LYS A 198 -27.83 15.11 -10.27
N GLU A 199 -26.61 15.17 -10.79
CA GLU A 199 -26.36 15.58 -12.17
C GLU A 199 -27.01 14.64 -13.18
N HIS A 200 -26.84 13.32 -13.01
CA HIS A 200 -27.47 12.33 -13.89
C HIS A 200 -29.01 12.43 -13.85
N LYS A 201 -29.59 12.61 -12.66
CA LYS A 201 -31.05 12.82 -12.52
C LYS A 201 -31.52 14.09 -13.24
N ALA A 202 -30.74 15.17 -13.19
CA ALA A 202 -31.08 16.42 -13.86
C ALA A 202 -30.87 16.35 -15.39
N ASP A 203 -29.97 15.49 -15.85
CA ASP A 203 -29.55 15.38 -17.24
C ASP A 203 -30.67 14.94 -18.20
N ILE A 204 -31.68 14.21 -17.71
CA ILE A 204 -32.85 13.77 -18.50
C ILE A 204 -33.62 14.95 -19.13
N LYS A 205 -33.56 16.13 -18.51
CA LYS A 205 -34.24 17.35 -18.97
C LYS A 205 -33.52 18.05 -20.13
N LYS A 206 -32.29 17.64 -20.47
CA LYS A 206 -31.50 18.26 -21.54
C LYS A 206 -32.00 17.85 -22.93
N THR A 207 -31.53 18.58 -23.94
CA THR A 207 -31.77 18.27 -25.36
C THR A 207 -31.11 16.96 -25.76
N LYS A 208 -31.65 16.28 -26.78
CA LYS A 208 -31.21 14.94 -27.21
C LYS A 208 -29.69 14.86 -27.47
N ASP A 209 -29.10 15.88 -28.08
CA ASP A 209 -27.67 15.84 -28.48
C ASP A 209 -26.71 16.01 -27.30
N THR A 210 -27.20 16.47 -26.14
CA THR A 210 -26.37 16.74 -24.95
C THR A 210 -26.63 15.77 -23.79
N ARG A 211 -27.52 14.79 -23.99
CA ARG A 211 -27.83 13.77 -22.99
C ARG A 211 -26.68 12.79 -22.81
N SER A 212 -26.50 12.38 -21.56
CA SER A 212 -25.67 11.24 -21.22
C SER A 212 -26.29 9.93 -21.71
N VAL A 213 -25.47 8.89 -21.87
CA VAL A 213 -25.92 7.54 -22.23
C VAL A 213 -26.96 6.98 -21.27
N VAL A 214 -26.89 7.40 -20.00
CA VAL A 214 -27.78 7.05 -18.91
C VAL A 214 -29.17 7.63 -19.16
N SER A 215 -29.25 8.94 -19.40
CA SER A 215 -30.49 9.64 -19.76
C SER A 215 -31.08 9.13 -21.08
N ASP A 216 -30.23 8.87 -22.06
CA ASP A 216 -30.65 8.36 -23.36
C ASP A 216 -31.28 6.97 -23.26
N HIS A 217 -30.71 6.08 -22.44
CA HIS A 217 -31.29 4.77 -22.16
C HIS A 217 -32.70 4.90 -21.58
N GLN A 218 -32.88 5.78 -20.60
CA GLN A 218 -34.19 6.00 -19.98
C GLN A 218 -35.23 6.53 -20.98
N VAL A 219 -34.87 7.56 -21.77
CA VAL A 219 -35.84 8.20 -22.67
C VAL A 219 -36.16 7.34 -23.89
N LYS A 220 -35.15 6.67 -24.49
CA LYS A 220 -35.36 5.88 -25.71
C LYS A 220 -36.10 4.58 -25.44
N LEU A 221 -35.85 3.94 -24.29
CA LEU A 221 -36.44 2.65 -23.94
C LEU A 221 -37.59 2.76 -22.94
N GLY A 222 -37.88 3.95 -22.41
CA GLY A 222 -38.89 4.13 -21.36
C GLY A 222 -38.49 3.47 -20.03
N HIS A 223 -37.19 3.28 -19.80
CA HIS A 223 -36.66 2.58 -18.64
C HIS A 223 -36.35 3.52 -17.47
N ASN A 224 -36.29 2.94 -16.27
CA ASN A 224 -35.90 3.60 -15.03
C ASN A 224 -34.58 3.03 -14.50
N LEU A 225 -33.87 3.88 -13.75
CA LEU A 225 -32.62 3.53 -13.11
C LEU A 225 -32.81 3.39 -11.61
N ASP A 226 -32.04 2.49 -11.03
CA ASP A 226 -32.03 2.24 -9.60
C ASP A 226 -31.15 3.28 -8.89
N TRP A 227 -31.78 4.40 -8.53
CA TRP A 227 -31.14 5.51 -7.84
C TRP A 227 -30.94 5.28 -6.34
N GLU A 228 -31.67 4.34 -5.76
CA GLU A 228 -31.65 4.06 -4.33
C GLU A 228 -30.55 3.07 -3.99
N ASN A 229 -30.38 2.04 -4.83
CA ASN A 229 -29.37 1.05 -4.55
C ASN A 229 -27.98 1.53 -4.94
N ILE A 230 -27.58 1.83 -6.18
CA ILE A 230 -26.20 2.23 -6.57
C ILE A 230 -25.10 1.27 -6.01
N GLN A 231 -23.98 1.04 -6.65
CA GLN A 231 -22.90 0.22 -6.07
C GLN A 231 -21.59 0.98 -6.15
N ILE A 232 -20.84 1.06 -5.05
CA ILE A 232 -19.44 1.53 -5.10
C ILE A 232 -18.61 0.29 -5.40
N LEU A 233 -18.01 0.26 -6.58
CA LEU A 233 -17.17 -0.85 -7.04
C LEU A 233 -15.73 -0.72 -6.54
N ASP A 234 -15.22 0.52 -6.46
CA ASP A 234 -13.86 0.79 -5.99
C ASP A 234 -13.73 2.22 -5.42
N THR A 235 -12.70 2.45 -4.61
CA THR A 235 -12.30 3.76 -4.09
C THR A 235 -10.81 3.95 -4.32
N GLU A 236 -10.48 4.92 -5.19
CA GLU A 236 -9.11 5.19 -5.61
C GLU A 236 -8.88 6.69 -5.72
N LEU A 237 -7.89 7.17 -4.96
CA LEU A 237 -7.56 8.58 -4.85
C LEU A 237 -6.93 9.11 -6.14
N PHE A 238 -6.04 8.30 -6.73
CA PHE A 238 -5.25 8.71 -7.89
C PHE A 238 -6.09 8.62 -9.18
N PHE A 239 -6.19 9.74 -9.90
CA PHE A 239 -7.05 9.85 -11.08
C PHE A 239 -6.77 8.77 -12.14
N HIS A 240 -5.51 8.57 -12.54
CA HIS A 240 -5.16 7.57 -13.56
C HIS A 240 -5.49 6.15 -13.14
N LYS A 241 -5.24 5.79 -11.87
CA LYS A 241 -5.61 4.46 -11.34
C LYS A 241 -7.12 4.29 -11.29
N ARG A 242 -7.86 5.35 -10.94
CA ARG A 242 -9.32 5.34 -10.94
C ARG A 242 -9.89 5.20 -12.36
N LEU A 243 -9.26 5.80 -13.37
CA LEU A 243 -9.63 5.58 -14.78
C LEU A 243 -9.40 4.12 -15.19
N THR A 244 -8.24 3.54 -14.87
CA THR A 244 -7.98 2.11 -15.11
C THR A 244 -9.02 1.23 -14.42
N SER A 245 -9.34 1.52 -13.15
CA SER A 245 -10.37 0.82 -12.38
C SER A 245 -11.76 0.93 -13.02
N GLN A 246 -12.15 2.11 -13.50
CA GLN A 246 -13.37 2.32 -14.28
C GLN A 246 -13.38 1.47 -15.55
N MET A 247 -12.32 1.50 -16.35
CA MET A 247 -12.23 0.75 -17.61
C MET A 247 -12.37 -0.76 -17.37
N ILE A 248 -11.72 -1.28 -16.33
CA ILE A 248 -11.84 -2.68 -15.93
C ILE A 248 -13.28 -2.98 -15.53
N CYS A 249 -13.91 -2.13 -14.72
CA CYS A 249 -15.29 -2.34 -14.30
C CYS A 249 -16.27 -2.31 -15.49
N ILE A 250 -16.06 -1.43 -16.48
CA ILE A 250 -16.87 -1.37 -17.71
C ILE A 250 -16.70 -2.65 -18.53
N LYS A 251 -15.46 -3.09 -18.79
CA LYS A 251 -15.19 -4.32 -19.55
C LYS A 251 -15.73 -5.59 -18.89
N ARG A 252 -15.96 -5.57 -17.58
CA ARG A 252 -16.57 -6.68 -16.83
C ARG A 252 -18.10 -6.68 -16.85
N GLN A 253 -18.73 -5.65 -17.39
CA GLN A 253 -20.19 -5.62 -17.54
C GLN A 253 -20.60 -6.63 -18.62
N ILE A 254 -21.68 -7.38 -18.36
CA ILE A 254 -22.30 -8.24 -19.37
C ILE A 254 -23.04 -7.37 -20.38
N ASN A 255 -23.95 -6.52 -19.88
CA ASN A 255 -24.72 -5.54 -20.65
C ASN A 255 -24.39 -4.13 -20.16
N GLY A 256 -23.42 -3.46 -20.80
CA GLY A 256 -22.97 -2.12 -20.44
C GLY A 256 -23.65 -1.01 -21.25
N MET A 257 -24.14 0.02 -20.58
CA MET A 257 -24.65 1.26 -21.23
C MET A 257 -23.52 2.18 -21.72
N ASN A 258 -22.30 1.98 -21.20
CA ASN A 258 -21.12 2.78 -21.51
C ASN A 258 -20.74 2.70 -23.00
N LYS A 259 -20.07 3.74 -23.51
CA LYS A 259 -19.55 3.72 -24.87
C LYS A 259 -18.26 2.90 -24.90
N GLN A 260 -18.01 2.16 -25.98
CA GLN A 260 -16.75 1.39 -26.10
C GLN A 260 -15.50 2.30 -26.04
N THR A 261 -15.64 3.54 -26.52
CA THR A 261 -14.64 4.62 -26.46
C THR A 261 -14.13 4.88 -25.03
N ASP A 262 -14.97 4.62 -24.01
CA ASP A 262 -14.62 4.83 -22.60
C ASP A 262 -13.50 3.87 -22.13
N THR A 263 -13.19 2.84 -22.91
CA THR A 263 -12.22 1.78 -22.57
C THR A 263 -11.02 1.66 -23.52
N GLU A 264 -10.90 2.54 -24.51
CA GLU A 264 -9.85 2.46 -25.55
C GLU A 264 -8.42 2.51 -25.00
N LYS A 265 -8.21 3.22 -23.89
CA LYS A 265 -6.88 3.36 -23.27
C LYS A 265 -6.47 2.14 -22.43
N PHE A 266 -7.33 1.13 -22.30
CA PHE A 266 -7.00 -0.08 -21.55
C PHE A 266 -6.17 -1.05 -22.42
N PRO A 267 -4.98 -1.48 -21.97
CA PRO A 267 -4.13 -2.30 -22.83
C PRO A 267 -4.70 -3.70 -23.06
N GLU A 268 -4.77 -4.12 -24.32
CA GLU A 268 -5.28 -5.42 -24.75
C GLU A 268 -4.61 -6.64 -24.11
N PRO A 269 -3.30 -6.64 -23.79
CA PRO A 269 -2.65 -7.78 -23.12
C PRO A 269 -3.30 -8.18 -21.79
N TYR A 270 -4.08 -7.29 -21.16
CA TYR A 270 -4.78 -7.57 -19.91
C TYR A 270 -6.18 -8.16 -20.12
N PHE A 271 -6.74 -8.18 -21.33
CA PHE A 271 -8.08 -8.73 -21.59
C PHE A 271 -8.26 -10.19 -21.13
N PRO A 272 -7.31 -11.12 -21.36
CA PRO A 272 -7.46 -12.49 -20.88
C PRO A 272 -7.59 -12.59 -19.36
N LEU A 273 -6.96 -11.67 -18.62
CA LEU A 273 -7.02 -11.65 -17.15
C LEU A 273 -8.39 -11.23 -16.62
N LEU A 274 -9.14 -10.44 -17.38
CA LEU A 274 -10.50 -10.02 -16.99
C LEU A 274 -11.46 -11.22 -16.90
N ASN A 275 -11.25 -12.23 -17.75
CA ASN A 275 -12.05 -13.45 -17.75
C ASN A 275 -11.69 -14.38 -16.58
N ILE A 276 -10.43 -14.41 -16.15
CA ILE A 276 -9.94 -15.25 -15.04
C ILE A 276 -10.45 -14.73 -13.69
N LEU A 277 -10.56 -13.41 -13.52
CA LEU A 277 -10.98 -12.77 -12.27
C LEU A 277 -12.46 -12.98 -11.91
N ASN A 278 -13.26 -13.61 -12.78
CA ASN A 278 -14.65 -13.98 -12.48
C ASN A 278 -14.77 -15.19 -11.54
N ILE A 279 -13.67 -15.90 -11.24
CA ILE A 279 -13.69 -17.15 -10.45
C ILE A 279 -13.48 -16.91 -8.94
N THR A 280 -13.09 -15.71 -8.49
CA THR A 280 -12.90 -15.45 -7.04
C THR A 280 -13.42 -14.07 -6.62
N ALA A 281 -14.49 -14.07 -5.83
CA ALA A 281 -15.16 -12.86 -5.30
C ALA A 281 -14.33 -12.07 -4.25
N SER A 282 -13.03 -12.34 -4.08
CA SER A 282 -12.22 -11.80 -2.98
C SER A 282 -10.93 -11.08 -3.41
N LEU A 283 -10.92 -10.46 -4.59
CA LEU A 283 -9.75 -9.74 -5.11
C LEU A 283 -10.00 -8.24 -5.33
N SER A 284 -10.53 -7.55 -4.31
CA SER A 284 -10.51 -6.07 -4.27
C SER A 284 -9.09 -5.49 -4.20
N THR A 285 -8.07 -6.35 -4.06
CA THR A 285 -6.66 -5.95 -3.91
C THR A 285 -5.85 -6.11 -5.20
N CYS A 286 -6.25 -6.97 -6.14
CA CYS A 286 -5.48 -7.23 -7.38
C CYS A 286 -5.57 -6.08 -8.39
N LEU A 287 -6.70 -5.37 -8.43
CA LEU A 287 -6.94 -4.25 -9.35
C LEU A 287 -6.03 -3.04 -9.08
N ARG A 288 -5.37 -2.97 -7.91
CA ARG A 288 -4.48 -1.87 -7.54
C ARG A 288 -3.06 -1.99 -8.10
N CYS A 289 -2.78 -3.08 -8.82
CA CYS A 289 -1.46 -3.43 -9.32
C CYS A 289 -1.35 -3.34 -10.85
N ILE A 290 -2.47 -3.10 -11.54
CA ILE A 290 -2.57 -2.76 -12.96
C ILE A 290 -2.67 -1.23 -13.05
#